data_AF-A0A970NWD3-F1
#
_entry.id   AF-A0A970NWD3-F1
#
_cell.length_a   1.000
_cell.length_b   1.000
_cell.length_c   1.000
_cell.angle_alpha   90.00
_cell.angle_beta   90.00
_cell.angle_gamma   90.00
#
_symmetry.space_group_name_H-M   'P 1'
#
loop_
_entity.id
_entity.type
_entity.pdbx_description
1 polymer ?
#
loop_
_entity_poly.entity_id
_entity_poly.type
_entity_poly.pdbx_seq_one_letter_code
_entity_poly.pdbx_strand_id
1 'polypeptide(L)'
;MKKILIVLLLFAGSWRTSAQTRQVSWQLDAIDGSRTGCVSSTASNIAEAMGTMKGCAYLAPNGKVFRGGLTPKVARILLAAQPAMARVKEVIGYSPVEMVKEYPECALWNWFVDEIMRATADSTGKQVDIGIVNTGGVRVDMPEGDILLDDIMSMFPFKNSLCYVALRGRDVRAVLEQMAASTFQALGGVKVVAQAGELVSVTVGEEPLDDDRLYGVATISFLLHGGDGYSLAEPAEEVIRCNGVIFDTMVAHVRNLTAEGKPVEYHTDGRLRILGEGETL
;
A
#
# COMPACT_ATOMS: atom_id res chain seq x y z
N MET A 1 31.91 -22.70 82.44
CA MET A 1 33.20 -22.89 81.74
C MET A 1 32.92 -22.98 80.24
N LYS A 2 33.77 -22.29 79.45
CA LYS A 2 33.90 -22.28 77.98
C LYS A 2 32.82 -21.54 77.16
N LYS A 3 33.14 -20.26 76.92
CA LYS A 3 32.73 -19.43 75.79
C LYS A 3 33.03 -20.19 74.48
N ILE A 4 32.09 -20.22 73.54
CA ILE A 4 32.39 -20.51 72.13
C ILE A 4 31.96 -19.28 71.33
N LEU A 5 32.97 -18.65 70.76
CA LEU A 5 32.94 -17.45 69.95
C LEU A 5 32.46 -17.85 68.54
N ILE A 6 31.32 -17.30 68.11
CA ILE A 6 30.86 -17.41 66.72
C ILE A 6 31.67 -16.40 65.91
N VAL A 7 32.60 -16.90 65.07
CA VAL A 7 33.32 -16.08 64.10
C VAL A 7 32.42 -15.90 62.88
N LEU A 8 31.88 -14.69 62.71
CA LEU A 8 31.22 -14.26 61.48
C LEU A 8 32.31 -14.00 60.42
N LEU A 9 32.40 -14.88 59.42
CA LEU A 9 33.17 -14.62 58.20
C LEU A 9 32.31 -13.77 57.26
N LEU A 10 32.53 -12.45 57.28
CA LEU A 10 32.01 -11.51 56.30
C LEU A 10 32.76 -11.70 54.98
N PHE A 11 32.18 -12.48 54.06
CA PHE A 11 32.60 -12.46 52.66
C PHE A 11 32.09 -11.16 52.01
N ALA A 12 32.97 -10.16 51.92
CA ALA A 12 32.78 -9.02 51.03
C ALA A 12 33.02 -9.46 49.58
N GLY A 13 32.06 -10.22 49.02
CA GLY A 13 32.01 -10.48 47.59
C GLY A 13 31.57 -9.20 46.89
N SER A 14 32.48 -8.57 46.15
CA SER A 14 32.11 -7.48 45.23
C SER A 14 31.32 -8.07 44.07
N TRP A 15 30.01 -7.84 44.04
CA TRP A 15 29.19 -8.15 42.88
C TRP A 15 29.50 -7.13 41.79
N ARG A 16 30.39 -7.47 40.86
CA ARG A 16 30.51 -6.73 39.60
C ARG A 16 29.36 -7.17 38.69
N THR A 17 28.31 -6.36 38.63
CA THR A 17 27.32 -6.44 37.56
C THR A 17 27.97 -6.02 36.25
N SER A 18 28.58 -6.96 35.55
CA SER A 18 28.95 -6.78 34.14
C SER A 18 27.65 -6.80 33.33
N ALA A 19 27.13 -5.63 32.96
CA ALA A 19 26.12 -5.54 31.92
C ALA A 19 26.75 -6.04 30.61
N GLN A 20 26.48 -7.30 30.24
CA GLN A 20 26.85 -7.82 28.94
C GLN A 20 25.99 -7.10 27.89
N THR A 21 26.60 -6.14 27.19
CA THR A 21 26.00 -5.53 26.01
C THR A 21 25.85 -6.62 24.95
N ARG A 22 24.64 -7.15 24.75
CA ARG A 22 24.38 -8.10 23.67
C ARG A 22 24.36 -7.32 22.35
N GLN A 23 25.37 -7.55 21.53
CA GLN A 23 25.34 -7.12 20.13
C GLN A 23 24.32 -8.01 19.40
N VAL A 24 23.19 -7.42 19.03
CA VAL A 24 22.19 -8.07 18.17
C VAL A 24 22.44 -7.54 16.76
N SER A 25 22.82 -8.42 15.85
CA SER A 25 22.88 -8.11 14.42
C SER A 25 21.66 -8.71 13.74
N TRP A 26 21.02 -7.93 12.88
CA TRP A 26 19.97 -8.40 11.98
C TRP A 26 20.56 -8.56 10.59
N GLN A 27 20.17 -9.61 9.90
CA GLN A 27 20.42 -9.78 8.48
C GLN A 27 19.07 -9.79 7.78
N LEU A 28 18.89 -8.88 6.84
CA LEU A 28 17.75 -8.90 5.93
C LEU A 28 18.09 -9.89 4.83
N ASP A 29 17.54 -11.09 4.92
CA ASP A 29 17.55 -12.01 3.81
C ASP A 29 16.38 -11.65 2.88
N ALA A 30 16.67 -11.33 1.63
CA ALA A 30 15.64 -11.18 0.60
C ALA A 30 14.92 -12.52 0.44
N ILE A 31 13.66 -12.57 0.85
CA ILE A 31 12.75 -13.66 0.48
C ILE A 31 12.04 -13.18 -0.77
N ASP A 32 12.65 -13.43 -1.93
CA ASP A 32 11.94 -13.37 -3.20
C ASP A 32 11.20 -14.71 -3.40
N GLY A 33 9.96 -14.64 -3.89
CA GLY A 33 9.15 -15.83 -4.16
C GLY A 33 9.79 -16.80 -5.17
N SER A 34 10.86 -16.38 -5.85
CA SER A 34 11.63 -17.19 -6.82
C SER A 34 12.09 -18.53 -6.25
N ARG A 35 12.44 -18.59 -4.94
CA ARG A 35 12.87 -19.83 -4.25
C ARG A 35 11.76 -20.86 -4.07
N THR A 36 10.50 -20.47 -4.22
CA THR A 36 9.35 -21.37 -4.11
C THR A 36 8.99 -22.06 -5.42
N GLY A 37 9.43 -21.52 -6.57
CA GLY A 37 9.00 -21.96 -7.90
C GLY A 37 7.50 -21.72 -8.18
N CYS A 38 6.83 -20.90 -7.35
CA CYS A 38 5.45 -20.52 -7.58
C CYS A 38 5.39 -19.43 -8.66
N VAL A 39 4.75 -19.75 -9.78
CA VAL A 39 4.36 -18.77 -10.80
C VAL A 39 2.91 -18.35 -10.58
N SER A 40 2.60 -17.07 -10.79
CA SER A 40 1.21 -16.58 -10.74
C SER A 40 0.36 -17.34 -11.76
N SER A 41 -0.84 -17.73 -11.35
CA SER A 41 -1.71 -18.52 -12.23
C SER A 41 -2.43 -17.62 -13.24
N THR A 42 -2.13 -17.79 -14.51
CA THR A 42 -2.85 -17.21 -15.65
C THR A 42 -3.91 -18.20 -16.17
N ALA A 43 -4.63 -17.83 -17.22
CA ALA A 43 -5.58 -18.74 -17.89
C ALA A 43 -4.85 -19.88 -18.62
N SER A 44 -3.62 -19.65 -19.08
CA SER A 44 -2.85 -20.58 -19.91
C SER A 44 -1.88 -21.46 -19.13
N ASN A 45 -1.50 -21.10 -17.90
CA ASN A 45 -0.45 -21.80 -17.13
C ASN A 45 -0.96 -22.55 -15.88
N ILE A 46 -2.28 -22.79 -15.73
CA ILE A 46 -2.88 -23.37 -14.50
C ILE A 46 -2.14 -24.62 -14.00
N ALA A 47 -1.80 -25.54 -14.91
CA ALA A 47 -1.12 -26.79 -14.56
C ALA A 47 0.31 -26.57 -14.05
N GLU A 48 1.01 -25.56 -14.57
CA GLU A 48 2.34 -25.16 -14.13
C GLU A 48 2.27 -24.45 -12.78
N ALA A 49 1.35 -23.49 -12.64
CA ALA A 49 1.18 -22.68 -11.44
C ALA A 49 0.64 -23.47 -10.24
N MET A 50 -0.28 -24.40 -10.48
CA MET A 50 -1.03 -25.09 -9.42
C MET A 50 -1.00 -26.61 -9.51
N GLY A 51 -0.26 -27.19 -10.44
CA GLY A 51 -0.17 -28.64 -10.59
C GLY A 51 -1.41 -29.27 -11.21
N THR A 52 -1.49 -30.60 -11.13
CA THR A 52 -2.58 -31.37 -11.76
C THR A 52 -3.07 -32.51 -10.89
N MET A 53 -4.31 -32.95 -11.14
CA MET A 53 -4.86 -34.16 -10.53
C MET A 53 -4.68 -35.36 -11.46
N LYS A 54 -4.15 -36.46 -10.92
CA LYS A 54 -4.12 -37.77 -11.58
C LYS A 54 -4.88 -38.78 -10.71
N GLY A 55 -6.17 -38.96 -11.01
CA GLY A 55 -7.09 -39.73 -10.18
C GLY A 55 -7.26 -39.10 -8.79
N CYS A 56 -6.87 -39.82 -7.74
CA CYS A 56 -6.89 -39.30 -6.37
C CYS A 56 -5.59 -38.60 -5.93
N ALA A 57 -4.54 -38.66 -6.75
CA ALA A 57 -3.25 -38.05 -6.43
C ALA A 57 -3.15 -36.63 -7.00
N TYR A 58 -2.54 -35.73 -6.23
CA TYR A 58 -2.17 -34.38 -6.65
C TYR A 58 -0.67 -34.34 -6.98
N LEU A 59 -0.34 -33.88 -8.18
CA LEU A 59 1.01 -33.63 -8.64
C LEU A 59 1.26 -32.12 -8.52
N ALA A 60 2.04 -31.71 -7.53
CA ALA A 60 2.35 -30.31 -7.28
C ALA A 60 3.36 -29.75 -8.32
N PRO A 61 3.39 -28.43 -8.55
CA PRO A 61 4.32 -27.76 -9.47
C PRO A 61 5.80 -28.14 -9.24
N ASN A 62 6.21 -28.28 -7.98
CA ASN A 62 7.57 -28.66 -7.61
C ASN A 62 7.89 -30.17 -7.76
N GLY A 63 7.04 -30.92 -8.47
CA GLY A 63 7.22 -32.35 -8.72
C GLY A 63 6.81 -33.28 -7.56
N LYS A 64 6.43 -32.74 -6.38
CA LYS A 64 5.96 -33.59 -5.27
C LYS A 64 4.60 -34.21 -5.59
N VAL A 65 4.44 -35.49 -5.25
CA VAL A 65 3.19 -36.24 -5.45
C VAL A 65 2.53 -36.53 -4.11
N PHE A 66 1.31 -36.04 -3.93
CA PHE A 66 0.49 -36.26 -2.75
C PHE A 66 -0.61 -37.26 -3.07
N ARG A 67 -0.61 -38.43 -2.41
CA ARG A 67 -1.56 -39.53 -2.70
C ARG A 67 -2.69 -39.67 -1.69
N GLY A 68 -2.63 -38.96 -0.57
CA GLY A 68 -3.62 -39.04 0.51
C GLY A 68 -3.61 -37.81 1.41
N GLY A 69 -4.45 -37.81 2.43
CA GLY A 69 -4.59 -36.69 3.36
C GLY A 69 -5.41 -35.53 2.79
N LEU A 70 -5.18 -34.33 3.33
CA LEU A 70 -5.93 -33.13 2.96
C LEU A 70 -5.41 -32.46 1.68
N THR A 71 -4.11 -32.55 1.39
CA THR A 71 -3.50 -31.85 0.24
C THR A 71 -4.19 -32.15 -1.09
N PRO A 72 -4.45 -33.41 -1.49
CA PRO A 72 -5.13 -33.69 -2.75
C PRO A 72 -6.60 -33.28 -2.75
N LYS A 73 -7.23 -33.18 -1.57
CA LYS A 73 -8.62 -32.72 -1.43
C LYS A 73 -8.71 -31.21 -1.67
N VAL A 74 -7.80 -30.44 -1.07
CA VAL A 74 -7.71 -28.98 -1.27
C VAL A 74 -7.31 -28.65 -2.71
N ALA A 75 -6.29 -29.32 -3.26
CA ALA A 75 -5.86 -29.11 -4.64
C ALA A 75 -6.99 -29.33 -5.65
N ARG A 76 -7.83 -30.36 -5.44
CA ARG A 76 -9.01 -30.61 -6.27
C ARG A 76 -10.00 -29.44 -6.24
N ILE A 77 -10.25 -28.85 -5.06
CA ILE A 77 -11.14 -27.69 -4.92
C ILE A 77 -10.55 -26.48 -5.66
N LEU A 78 -9.26 -26.18 -5.45
CA LEU A 78 -8.59 -25.05 -6.10
C LEU A 78 -8.56 -25.17 -7.63
N LEU A 79 -8.25 -26.36 -8.15
CA LEU A 79 -8.24 -26.65 -9.59
C LEU A 79 -9.65 -26.58 -10.19
N ALA A 80 -10.67 -27.08 -9.49
CA ALA A 80 -12.06 -27.02 -9.92
C ALA A 80 -12.61 -25.58 -9.96
N ALA A 81 -12.06 -24.66 -9.17
CA ALA A 81 -12.45 -23.25 -9.20
C ALA A 81 -11.89 -22.50 -10.42
N GLN A 82 -10.85 -23.01 -11.08
CA GLN A 82 -10.14 -22.27 -12.12
C GLN A 82 -10.98 -21.85 -13.33
N PRO A 83 -11.90 -22.69 -13.85
CA PRO A 83 -12.80 -22.26 -14.91
C PRO A 83 -13.65 -21.04 -14.53
N ALA A 84 -14.10 -20.96 -13.27
CA ALA A 84 -14.86 -19.80 -12.78
C ALA A 84 -13.96 -18.55 -12.60
N MET A 85 -12.67 -18.76 -12.34
CA MET A 85 -11.67 -17.68 -12.23
C MET A 85 -11.14 -17.20 -13.59
N ALA A 86 -11.56 -17.80 -14.71
CA ALA A 86 -11.05 -17.44 -16.04
C ALA A 86 -11.21 -15.94 -16.35
N ARG A 87 -12.30 -15.31 -15.87
CA ARG A 87 -12.56 -13.88 -16.07
C ARG A 87 -11.48 -12.98 -15.44
N VAL A 88 -11.00 -13.29 -14.24
CA VAL A 88 -9.99 -12.43 -13.58
C VAL A 88 -8.61 -12.61 -14.20
N LYS A 89 -8.41 -13.65 -15.01
CA LYS A 89 -7.16 -13.94 -15.72
C LYS A 89 -7.09 -13.27 -17.11
N GLU A 90 -8.03 -12.39 -17.42
CA GLU A 90 -8.02 -11.57 -18.62
C GLU A 90 -6.91 -10.52 -18.51
N VAL A 91 -6.08 -10.40 -19.55
CA VAL A 91 -5.15 -9.27 -19.71
C VAL A 91 -5.96 -8.03 -20.07
N ILE A 92 -5.86 -6.99 -19.24
CA ILE A 92 -6.59 -5.73 -19.43
C ILE A 92 -5.67 -4.55 -19.77
N GLY A 93 -4.36 -4.74 -19.64
CA GLY A 93 -3.35 -3.76 -20.03
C GLY A 93 -1.94 -4.28 -19.91
N TYR A 94 -0.97 -3.37 -19.96
CA TYR A 94 0.45 -3.67 -19.95
C TYR A 94 1.21 -2.59 -19.18
N SER A 95 2.18 -2.99 -18.35
CA SER A 95 3.13 -2.10 -17.68
C SER A 95 4.55 -2.38 -18.21
N PRO A 96 5.32 -1.37 -18.66
CA PRO A 96 6.67 -1.57 -19.17
C PRO A 96 7.68 -1.79 -18.05
N VAL A 97 7.31 -1.46 -16.81
CA VAL A 97 8.14 -1.57 -15.62
C VAL A 97 7.31 -2.06 -14.44
N GLU A 98 7.93 -2.76 -13.50
CA GLU A 98 7.31 -3.03 -12.20
C GLU A 98 7.18 -1.71 -11.43
N MET A 99 5.99 -1.44 -10.85
CA MET A 99 5.82 -0.31 -9.92
C MET A 99 5.63 -0.85 -8.51
N VAL A 100 6.73 -0.84 -7.76
CA VAL A 100 6.80 -1.30 -6.38
C VAL A 100 6.36 -0.20 -5.42
N LYS A 101 5.62 -0.58 -4.38
CA LYS A 101 5.28 0.34 -3.29
C LYS A 101 6.52 0.65 -2.47
N GLU A 102 6.88 1.92 -2.42
CA GLU A 102 8.02 2.42 -1.66
C GLU A 102 7.66 3.71 -0.94
N TYR A 103 8.04 3.81 0.33
CA TYR A 103 7.84 4.98 1.16
C TYR A 103 9.05 5.93 1.05
N PRO A 104 8.86 7.27 1.01
CA PRO A 104 7.62 8.00 1.23
C PRO A 104 6.74 8.20 -0.02
N GLU A 105 7.31 8.06 -1.21
CA GLU A 105 6.66 8.30 -2.49
C GLU A 105 7.07 7.20 -3.48
N CYS A 106 6.12 6.70 -4.27
CA CYS A 106 6.41 5.77 -5.35
C CYS A 106 5.48 6.00 -6.54
N ALA A 107 5.91 5.54 -7.72
CA ALA A 107 5.17 5.66 -8.96
C ALA A 107 3.74 5.09 -8.86
N LEU A 108 3.56 3.95 -8.16
CA LEU A 108 2.26 3.31 -8.00
C LEU A 108 1.26 4.17 -7.22
N TRP A 109 1.72 4.81 -6.14
CA TRP A 109 0.86 5.68 -5.33
C TRP A 109 0.52 6.98 -6.06
N ASN A 110 1.47 7.54 -6.80
CA ASN A 110 1.21 8.74 -7.60
C ASN A 110 0.22 8.44 -8.74
N TRP A 111 0.39 7.31 -9.44
CA TRP A 111 -0.55 6.85 -10.45
C TRP A 111 -1.96 6.70 -9.88
N PHE A 112 -2.07 6.05 -8.72
CA PHE A 112 -3.34 5.83 -8.04
C PHE A 112 -4.00 7.16 -7.67
N VAL A 113 -3.32 8.02 -6.92
CA VAL A 113 -3.93 9.26 -6.41
C VAL A 113 -4.29 10.23 -7.53
N ASP A 114 -3.49 10.31 -8.60
CA ASP A 114 -3.77 11.23 -9.72
C ASP A 114 -4.97 10.74 -10.56
N GLU A 115 -5.12 9.42 -10.74
CA GLU A 115 -6.34 8.87 -11.36
C GLU A 115 -7.57 9.09 -10.48
N ILE A 116 -7.46 8.96 -9.15
CA ILE A 116 -8.56 9.27 -8.24
C ILE A 116 -8.95 10.75 -8.30
N MET A 117 -7.98 11.65 -8.41
CA MET A 117 -8.26 13.08 -8.59
C MET A 117 -9.02 13.33 -9.90
N ARG A 118 -8.53 12.78 -11.02
CA ARG A 118 -9.17 12.91 -12.34
C ARG A 118 -10.59 12.35 -12.33
N ALA A 119 -10.78 11.11 -11.86
CA ALA A 119 -12.07 10.45 -11.83
C ALA A 119 -13.08 11.16 -10.90
N THR A 120 -12.60 11.72 -9.79
CA THR A 120 -13.45 12.53 -8.89
C THR A 120 -13.88 13.84 -9.55
N ALA A 121 -12.97 14.53 -10.25
CA ALA A 121 -13.31 15.74 -11.00
C ALA A 121 -14.35 15.43 -12.09
N ASP A 122 -14.14 14.38 -12.88
CA ASP A 122 -15.08 13.94 -13.91
C ASP A 122 -16.45 13.57 -13.34
N SER A 123 -16.49 12.84 -12.23
CA SER A 123 -17.74 12.39 -11.62
C SER A 123 -18.55 13.52 -10.99
N THR A 124 -17.89 14.58 -10.53
CA THR A 124 -18.56 15.67 -9.79
C THR A 124 -18.74 16.93 -10.62
N GLY A 125 -17.98 17.08 -11.72
CA GLY A 125 -17.86 18.33 -12.47
C GLY A 125 -17.22 19.47 -11.67
N LYS A 126 -16.53 19.16 -10.56
CA LYS A 126 -15.88 20.14 -9.68
C LYS A 126 -14.38 20.15 -9.90
N GLN A 127 -13.78 21.29 -9.56
CA GLN A 127 -12.32 21.41 -9.49
C GLN A 127 -11.80 20.55 -8.33
N VAL A 128 -10.81 19.71 -8.62
CA VAL A 128 -10.06 18.92 -7.64
C VAL A 128 -8.63 19.44 -7.64
N ASP A 129 -8.22 20.01 -6.52
CA ASP A 129 -6.91 20.61 -6.33
C ASP A 129 -5.93 19.63 -5.68
N ILE A 130 -6.41 18.78 -4.77
CA ILE A 130 -5.58 17.92 -3.92
C ILE A 130 -6.15 16.49 -3.93
N GLY A 131 -5.27 15.50 -3.93
CA GLY A 131 -5.62 14.09 -3.72
C GLY A 131 -5.06 13.59 -2.39
N ILE A 132 -5.88 12.94 -1.57
CA ILE A 132 -5.47 12.29 -0.34
C ILE A 132 -6.10 10.91 -0.28
N VAL A 133 -5.30 9.85 -0.44
CA VAL A 133 -5.75 8.45 -0.37
C VAL A 133 -4.78 7.63 0.45
N ASN A 134 -5.26 6.63 1.18
CA ASN A 134 -4.38 5.89 2.07
C ASN A 134 -3.47 4.92 1.31
N THR A 135 -2.18 4.90 1.66
CA THR A 135 -1.18 4.02 1.02
C THR A 135 -1.49 2.54 1.25
N GLY A 136 -2.02 2.22 2.44
CA GLY A 136 -2.47 0.88 2.81
C GLY A 136 -3.66 0.36 1.99
N GLY A 137 -4.37 1.22 1.27
CA GLY A 137 -5.42 0.85 0.32
C GLY A 137 -4.90 0.05 -0.87
N VAL A 138 -3.61 0.24 -1.23
CA VAL A 138 -2.92 -0.43 -2.34
C VAL A 138 -2.19 -1.67 -1.81
N ARG A 139 -2.65 -2.87 -2.20
CA ARG A 139 -2.26 -4.10 -1.49
C ARG A 139 -1.08 -4.82 -2.10
N VAL A 140 -0.97 -4.86 -3.41
CA VAL A 140 0.13 -5.48 -4.16
C VAL A 140 0.75 -4.46 -5.10
N ASP A 141 1.94 -4.77 -5.59
CA ASP A 141 2.67 -3.95 -6.56
C ASP A 141 2.07 -4.12 -7.96
N MET A 142 2.37 -3.20 -8.88
CA MET A 142 2.03 -3.39 -10.30
C MET A 142 3.11 -4.27 -10.94
N PRO A 143 2.76 -5.41 -11.56
CA PRO A 143 3.76 -6.24 -12.24
C PRO A 143 4.32 -5.56 -13.48
N GLU A 144 5.56 -5.90 -13.84
CA GLU A 144 6.08 -5.68 -15.20
C GLU A 144 5.40 -6.67 -16.16
N GLY A 145 5.03 -6.19 -17.36
CA GLY A 145 4.41 -7.00 -18.40
C GLY A 145 2.89 -6.89 -18.44
N ASP A 146 2.24 -8.00 -18.78
CA ASP A 146 0.78 -8.07 -18.87
C ASP A 146 0.12 -7.82 -17.51
N ILE A 147 -0.87 -6.92 -17.49
CA ILE A 147 -1.69 -6.63 -16.32
C ILE A 147 -2.98 -7.43 -16.42
N LEU A 148 -3.21 -8.33 -15.47
CA LEU A 148 -4.44 -9.08 -15.35
C LEU A 148 -5.50 -8.29 -14.60
N LEU A 149 -6.77 -8.60 -14.84
CA LEU A 149 -7.87 -8.11 -14.01
C LEU A 149 -7.69 -8.53 -12.52
N ASP A 150 -7.10 -9.70 -12.28
CA ASP A 150 -6.76 -10.21 -10.96
C ASP A 150 -5.72 -9.34 -10.24
N ASP A 151 -4.78 -8.72 -10.97
CA ASP A 151 -3.78 -7.84 -10.39
C ASP A 151 -4.45 -6.58 -9.84
N ILE A 152 -5.34 -5.95 -10.62
CA ILE A 152 -6.11 -4.77 -10.16
C ILE A 152 -7.09 -5.14 -9.05
N MET A 153 -7.70 -6.32 -9.11
CA MET A 153 -8.59 -6.82 -8.05
C MET A 153 -7.82 -7.05 -6.74
N SER A 154 -6.64 -7.66 -6.83
CA SER A 154 -5.75 -7.90 -5.70
C SER A 154 -5.20 -6.60 -5.14
N MET A 155 -4.91 -5.62 -6.01
CA MET A 155 -4.38 -4.31 -5.65
C MET A 155 -5.41 -3.44 -4.91
N PHE A 156 -6.68 -3.45 -5.36
CA PHE A 156 -7.77 -2.66 -4.78
C PHE A 156 -8.97 -3.54 -4.34
N PRO A 157 -8.81 -4.40 -3.32
CA PRO A 157 -9.83 -5.38 -2.95
C PRO A 157 -10.97 -4.78 -2.12
N PHE A 158 -10.84 -3.52 -1.69
CA PHE A 158 -11.82 -2.87 -0.83
C PHE A 158 -12.90 -2.17 -1.65
N LYS A 159 -14.13 -2.20 -1.13
CA LYS A 159 -15.28 -1.48 -1.71
C LYS A 159 -15.29 -0.01 -1.32
N ASN A 160 -14.13 0.64 -1.36
CA ASN A 160 -14.02 2.07 -1.12
C ASN A 160 -14.64 2.82 -2.31
N SER A 161 -15.40 3.88 -2.01
CA SER A 161 -15.99 4.75 -3.03
C SER A 161 -15.13 5.99 -3.24
N LEU A 162 -15.09 6.48 -4.48
CA LEU A 162 -14.57 7.81 -4.83
C LEU A 162 -15.33 8.88 -4.04
N CYS A 163 -14.62 9.82 -3.43
CA CYS A 163 -15.22 10.90 -2.64
C CYS A 163 -14.55 12.23 -2.96
N TYR A 164 -15.36 13.28 -2.99
CA TYR A 164 -14.92 14.67 -3.00
C TYR A 164 -15.24 15.30 -1.65
N VAL A 165 -14.30 16.06 -1.10
CA VAL A 165 -14.54 16.93 0.05
C VAL A 165 -14.01 18.33 -0.22
N ALA A 166 -14.76 19.36 0.16
CA ALA A 166 -14.30 20.74 0.11
C ALA A 166 -13.76 21.15 1.48
N LEU A 167 -12.45 21.42 1.56
CA LEU A 167 -11.75 21.73 2.81
C LEU A 167 -11.10 23.11 2.73
N ARG A 168 -11.09 23.86 3.83
CA ARG A 168 -10.26 25.07 3.92
C ARG A 168 -8.80 24.66 4.00
N GLY A 169 -7.89 25.51 3.52
CA GLY A 169 -6.46 25.22 3.55
C GLY A 169 -5.94 24.94 4.97
N ARG A 170 -6.50 25.58 6.00
CA ARG A 170 -6.16 25.27 7.40
C ARG A 170 -6.48 23.82 7.80
N ASP A 171 -7.56 23.26 7.27
CA ASP A 171 -7.97 21.88 7.58
C ASP A 171 -7.12 20.89 6.78
N VAL A 172 -6.78 21.23 5.53
CA VAL A 172 -5.77 20.49 4.74
C VAL A 172 -4.41 20.50 5.46
N ARG A 173 -3.97 21.65 5.96
CA ARG A 173 -2.72 21.81 6.71
C ARG A 173 -2.72 20.91 7.94
N ALA A 174 -3.77 20.95 8.76
CA ALA A 174 -3.88 20.14 9.96
C ALA A 174 -3.77 18.63 9.66
N VAL A 175 -4.39 18.16 8.56
CA VAL A 175 -4.26 16.77 8.11
C VAL A 175 -2.81 16.44 7.71
N LEU A 176 -2.14 17.33 6.97
CA LEU A 176 -0.74 17.14 6.57
C LEU A 176 0.23 17.22 7.75
N GLU A 177 -0.04 18.04 8.76
CA GLU A 177 0.71 18.09 10.02
C GLU A 177 0.56 16.78 10.81
N GLN A 178 -0.65 16.22 10.86
CA GLN A 178 -0.88 14.90 11.46
C GLN A 178 -0.11 13.80 10.71
N MET A 179 -0.06 13.86 9.38
CA MET A 179 0.74 12.94 8.56
C MET A 179 2.24 13.09 8.81
N ALA A 180 2.74 14.32 8.90
CA ALA A 180 4.14 14.60 9.21
C ALA A 180 4.55 14.00 10.56
N ALA A 181 3.70 14.13 11.58
CA ALA A 181 3.92 13.58 12.90
C ALA A 181 3.78 12.04 12.98
N SER A 182 3.33 11.39 11.91
CA SER A 182 3.06 9.96 11.87
C SER A 182 3.59 9.29 10.60
N THR A 183 2.74 9.07 9.60
CA THR A 183 3.09 8.46 8.33
C THR A 183 2.24 9.09 7.22
N PHE A 184 2.92 9.62 6.22
CA PHE A 184 2.25 10.20 5.06
C PHE A 184 1.43 9.17 4.30
N GLN A 185 0.28 9.65 3.82
CA GLN A 185 -0.56 8.93 2.87
C GLN A 185 -0.17 9.33 1.43
N ALA A 186 -0.78 8.72 0.42
CA ALA A 186 -0.52 9.09 -0.97
C ALA A 186 -1.16 10.45 -1.25
N LEU A 187 -0.36 11.36 -1.78
CA LEU A 187 -0.74 12.75 -2.03
C LEU A 187 -0.73 13.06 -3.53
N GLY A 188 -1.65 13.91 -3.98
CA GLY A 188 -1.68 14.43 -5.35
C GLY A 188 -1.99 15.93 -5.38
N GLY A 189 -1.53 16.62 -6.43
CA GLY A 189 -1.74 18.06 -6.61
C GLY A 189 -0.98 18.98 -5.63
N VAL A 190 -0.16 18.42 -4.75
CA VAL A 190 0.62 19.16 -3.74
C VAL A 190 2.10 18.84 -3.85
N LYS A 191 2.95 19.75 -3.37
CA LYS A 191 4.33 19.42 -2.97
C LYS A 191 4.50 19.69 -1.50
N VAL A 192 4.93 18.67 -0.77
CA VAL A 192 5.06 18.65 0.69
C VAL A 192 6.51 18.37 1.06
N VAL A 193 7.03 19.18 1.97
CA VAL A 193 8.28 18.90 2.66
C VAL A 193 8.01 18.77 4.15
N ALA A 194 8.53 17.70 4.74
CA ALA A 194 8.49 17.47 6.18
C ALA A 194 9.90 17.17 6.71
N GLN A 195 10.13 17.49 7.98
CA GLN A 195 11.41 17.23 8.66
C GLN A 195 11.13 16.97 10.14
N ALA A 196 11.78 15.95 10.71
CA ALA A 196 11.71 15.63 12.15
C ALA A 196 10.27 15.51 12.71
N GLY A 197 9.31 15.03 11.92
CA GLY A 197 7.93 14.89 12.34
C GLY A 197 7.06 16.14 12.16
N GLU A 198 7.63 17.21 11.60
CA GLU A 198 6.95 18.49 11.40
C GLU A 198 6.78 18.80 9.91
N LEU A 199 5.67 19.48 9.59
CA LEU A 199 5.40 19.98 8.26
C LEU A 199 6.22 21.26 8.02
N VAL A 200 7.10 21.26 7.02
CA VAL A 200 7.99 22.39 6.71
C VAL A 200 7.37 23.28 5.64
N SER A 201 6.87 22.71 4.56
CA SER A 201 6.23 23.48 3.49
C SER A 201 5.18 22.67 2.73
N VAL A 202 4.16 23.37 2.24
CA VAL A 202 3.13 22.84 1.34
C VAL A 202 2.85 23.86 0.25
N THR A 203 2.86 23.39 -0.99
CA THR A 203 2.36 24.14 -2.14
C THR A 203 1.28 23.33 -2.85
N VAL A 204 0.30 24.03 -3.41
CA VAL A 204 -0.75 23.46 -4.28
C VAL A 204 -0.54 24.07 -5.66
N GLY A 205 -0.08 23.28 -6.61
CA GLY A 205 0.53 23.81 -7.83
C GLY A 205 1.82 24.59 -7.52
N GLU A 206 1.90 25.86 -7.90
CA GLU A 206 3.05 26.74 -7.64
C GLU A 206 2.84 27.70 -6.45
N GLU A 207 1.64 27.72 -5.89
CA GLU A 207 1.24 28.64 -4.82
C GLU A 207 1.39 27.96 -3.45
N PRO A 208 1.83 28.68 -2.40
CA PRO A 208 1.73 28.18 -1.03
C PRO A 208 0.29 27.82 -0.66
N LEU A 209 0.13 26.83 0.23
CA LEU A 209 -1.18 26.52 0.79
C LEU A 209 -1.74 27.73 1.55
N ASP A 210 -2.89 28.22 1.10
CA ASP A 210 -3.63 29.36 1.69
C ASP A 210 -4.69 28.84 2.65
N ASP A 211 -4.59 29.19 3.94
CA ASP A 211 -5.42 28.68 5.01
C ASP A 211 -6.92 29.00 4.86
N ASP A 212 -7.25 30.12 4.19
CA ASP A 212 -8.62 30.60 4.04
C ASP A 212 -9.24 30.18 2.69
N ARG A 213 -8.42 29.78 1.72
CA ARG A 213 -8.90 29.25 0.44
C ARG A 213 -9.59 27.90 0.64
N LEU A 214 -10.68 27.69 -0.09
CA LEU A 214 -11.36 26.40 -0.18
C LEU A 214 -10.72 25.56 -1.30
N TYR A 215 -10.35 24.33 -0.99
CA TYR A 215 -9.73 23.37 -1.91
C TYR A 215 -10.66 22.17 -2.12
N GLY A 216 -10.79 21.76 -3.37
CA GLY A 216 -11.42 20.49 -3.71
C GLY A 216 -10.45 19.33 -3.47
N VAL A 217 -10.80 18.42 -2.58
CA VAL A 217 -9.95 17.28 -2.21
C VAL A 217 -10.61 15.98 -2.66
N ALA A 218 -9.95 15.26 -3.56
CA ALA A 218 -10.32 13.90 -3.91
C ALA A 218 -9.78 12.91 -2.87
N THR A 219 -10.64 12.03 -2.41
CA THR A 219 -10.31 11.03 -1.40
C THR A 219 -11.18 9.79 -1.58
N ILE A 220 -11.19 8.91 -0.58
CA ILE A 220 -11.97 7.68 -0.56
C ILE A 220 -12.86 7.61 0.68
N SER A 221 -13.94 6.84 0.58
CA SER A 221 -14.94 6.70 1.65
C SER A 221 -14.37 6.24 3.00
N PHE A 222 -13.24 5.53 2.99
CA PHE A 222 -12.55 5.06 4.19
C PHE A 222 -12.02 6.21 5.06
N LEU A 223 -11.49 7.28 4.45
CA LEU A 223 -10.87 8.41 5.15
C LEU A 223 -11.88 9.49 5.60
N LEU A 224 -13.16 9.33 5.27
CA LEU A 224 -14.17 10.34 5.61
C LEU A 224 -14.46 10.42 7.11
N HIS A 225 -14.46 9.28 7.82
CA HIS A 225 -14.98 9.18 9.18
C HIS A 225 -14.07 8.35 10.12
N GLY A 226 -12.75 8.51 10.00
CA GLY A 226 -11.78 7.95 10.96
C GLY A 226 -10.87 6.85 10.41
N GLY A 227 -10.93 6.50 9.13
CA GLY A 227 -10.00 5.56 8.52
C GLY A 227 -8.56 6.05 8.65
N ASP A 228 -7.65 5.17 9.09
CA ASP A 228 -6.25 5.48 9.43
C ASP A 228 -6.08 6.70 10.38
N GLY A 229 -7.11 7.02 11.17
CA GLY A 229 -7.11 8.16 12.09
C GLY A 229 -7.47 9.51 11.45
N TYR A 230 -7.94 9.54 10.20
CA TYR A 230 -8.35 10.76 9.50
C TYR A 230 -9.87 10.83 9.38
N SER A 231 -10.44 12.00 9.70
CA SER A 231 -11.88 12.31 9.57
C SER A 231 -12.08 13.49 8.62
N LEU A 232 -11.85 13.27 7.31
CA LEU A 232 -11.88 14.36 6.32
C LEU A 232 -13.27 14.99 6.13
N ALA A 233 -14.35 14.30 6.50
CA ALA A 233 -15.70 14.83 6.36
C ALA A 233 -16.12 15.76 7.50
N GLU A 234 -15.47 15.71 8.67
CA GLU A 234 -15.87 16.50 9.83
C GLU A 234 -15.63 18.02 9.65
N PRO A 235 -14.45 18.48 9.17
CA PRO A 235 -14.22 19.90 8.92
C PRO A 235 -14.69 20.36 7.53
N ALA A 236 -15.18 19.45 6.66
CA ALA A 236 -15.52 19.77 5.28
C ALA A 236 -16.77 20.65 5.15
N GLU A 237 -16.72 21.64 4.26
CA GLU A 237 -17.87 22.48 3.90
C GLU A 237 -18.82 21.74 2.93
N GLU A 238 -18.30 20.76 2.19
CA GLU A 238 -19.07 19.92 1.27
C GLU A 238 -18.46 18.52 1.23
N VAL A 239 -19.31 17.49 1.16
CA VAL A 239 -18.90 16.08 0.97
C VAL A 239 -19.77 15.46 -0.09
N ILE A 240 -19.16 14.91 -1.15
CA ILE A 240 -19.85 14.16 -2.19
C ILE A 240 -19.25 12.77 -2.28
N ARG A 241 -20.10 11.75 -2.06
CA ARG A 241 -19.76 10.37 -2.41
C ARG A 241 -20.14 10.14 -3.85
N CYS A 242 -19.14 9.86 -4.69
CA CYS A 242 -19.33 9.65 -6.12
C CYS A 242 -19.94 8.27 -6.38
N ASN A 243 -20.60 8.13 -7.53
CA ASN A 243 -21.11 6.84 -8.00
C ASN A 243 -19.97 6.06 -8.66
N GLY A 244 -19.07 5.51 -7.85
CA GLY A 244 -17.94 4.70 -8.32
C GLY A 244 -17.14 4.10 -7.17
N VAL A 245 -16.74 2.84 -7.32
CA VAL A 245 -15.76 2.20 -6.43
C VAL A 245 -14.37 2.26 -7.04
N ILE A 246 -13.35 2.24 -6.18
CA ILE A 246 -11.95 2.35 -6.61
C ILE A 246 -11.59 1.26 -7.63
N PHE A 247 -11.96 0.01 -7.36
CA PHE A 247 -11.69 -1.10 -8.27
C PHE A 247 -12.22 -0.83 -9.70
N ASP A 248 -13.49 -0.49 -9.86
CA ASP A 248 -14.09 -0.25 -11.18
C ASP A 248 -13.47 0.96 -11.88
N THR A 249 -13.09 1.99 -11.11
CA THR A 249 -12.41 3.20 -11.61
C THR A 249 -11.05 2.83 -12.20
N MET A 250 -10.22 2.11 -11.45
CA MET A 250 -8.88 1.72 -11.88
C MET A 250 -8.93 0.73 -13.04
N VAL A 251 -9.87 -0.23 -13.06
CA VAL A 251 -10.08 -1.13 -14.20
C VAL A 251 -10.45 -0.35 -15.47
N ALA A 252 -11.35 0.63 -15.35
CA ALA A 252 -11.71 1.49 -16.48
C ALA A 252 -10.51 2.30 -16.98
N HIS A 253 -9.72 2.88 -16.07
CA HIS A 253 -8.51 3.62 -16.41
C HIS A 253 -7.50 2.77 -17.19
N VAL A 254 -7.15 1.58 -16.67
CA VAL A 254 -6.22 0.67 -17.35
C VAL A 254 -6.73 0.27 -18.74
N ARG A 255 -8.03 -0.07 -18.86
CA ARG A 255 -8.63 -0.44 -20.16
C ARG A 255 -8.63 0.73 -21.14
N ASN A 256 -8.86 1.95 -20.68
CA ASN A 256 -8.84 3.14 -21.53
C ASN A 256 -7.42 3.40 -22.08
N LEU A 257 -6.39 3.31 -21.23
CA LEU A 257 -4.99 3.40 -21.68
C LEU A 257 -4.68 2.34 -22.74
N THR A 258 -5.06 1.09 -22.49
CA THR A 258 -4.88 -0.02 -23.45
C THR A 258 -5.60 0.24 -24.78
N ALA A 259 -6.83 0.74 -24.74
CA ALA A 259 -7.60 1.08 -25.94
C ALA A 259 -6.95 2.23 -26.74
N GLU A 260 -6.24 3.13 -26.07
CA GLU A 260 -5.43 4.20 -26.67
C GLU A 260 -4.05 3.71 -27.15
N GLY A 261 -3.70 2.44 -26.93
CA GLY A 261 -2.38 1.88 -27.24
C GLY A 261 -1.28 2.39 -26.31
N LYS A 262 -1.64 2.88 -25.12
CA LYS A 262 -0.70 3.38 -24.11
C LYS A 262 -0.48 2.34 -23.01
N PRO A 263 0.76 2.21 -22.51
CA PRO A 263 1.03 1.44 -21.32
C PRO A 263 0.47 2.12 -20.05
N VAL A 264 0.35 1.35 -18.97
CA VAL A 264 0.32 1.89 -17.62
C VAL A 264 1.76 2.15 -17.19
N GLU A 265 2.18 3.41 -17.26
CA GLU A 265 3.52 3.84 -16.86
C GLU A 265 3.39 5.11 -16.01
N TYR A 266 4.18 5.19 -14.94
CA TYR A 266 4.18 6.34 -14.04
C TYR A 266 5.54 6.56 -13.41
N HIS A 267 5.75 7.77 -12.88
CA HIS A 267 7.00 8.17 -12.25
C HIS A 267 6.74 8.98 -10.97
N THR A 268 7.74 9.06 -10.11
CA THR A 268 7.75 10.01 -9.01
C THR A 268 8.06 11.40 -9.52
N ASP A 269 7.49 12.41 -8.86
CA ASP A 269 7.71 13.83 -9.18
C ASP A 269 8.27 14.62 -7.99
N GLY A 270 8.57 13.93 -6.89
CA GLY A 270 9.12 14.53 -5.69
C GLY A 270 8.09 15.36 -4.92
N ARG A 271 6.79 15.08 -5.11
CA ARG A 271 5.69 15.72 -4.38
C ARG A 271 5.77 15.50 -2.88
N LEU A 272 6.47 14.48 -2.40
CA LEU A 272 6.68 14.27 -0.98
C LEU A 272 8.15 14.06 -0.67
N ARG A 273 8.73 14.98 0.11
CA ARG A 273 10.10 14.87 0.61
C ARG A 273 10.09 14.88 2.13
N ILE A 274 10.71 13.87 2.73
CA ILE A 274 10.97 13.81 4.17
C ILE A 274 12.47 13.98 4.36
N LEU A 275 12.88 15.14 4.88
CA LEU A 275 14.28 15.51 5.07
C LEU A 275 14.87 14.82 6.31
N GLY A 276 16.12 14.39 6.20
CA GLY A 276 16.92 13.89 7.32
C GLY A 276 17.33 15.00 8.30
N GLU A 277 17.85 14.61 9.47
CA GLU A 277 18.46 15.57 10.41
C GLU A 277 19.67 16.27 9.74
N GLY A 278 19.60 17.59 9.61
CA GLY A 278 20.68 18.42 9.05
C GLY A 278 20.59 18.71 7.55
N GLU A 279 19.60 18.15 6.84
CA GLU A 279 19.31 18.54 5.45
C GLU A 279 18.56 19.89 5.41
N THR A 280 18.96 20.75 4.48
CA THR A 280 18.28 22.03 4.20
C THR A 280 17.62 21.96 2.81
N LEU A 281 16.54 22.73 2.65
CA LEU A 281 15.69 22.79 1.44
C LEU A 281 16.48 23.12 0.16
#